data_AF-A0A7W0F4M8-F1
#
_entry.id   AF-A0A7W0F4M8-F1
#
_cell.length_a   1.000
_cell.length_b   1.000
_cell.length_c   1.000
_cell.angle_alpha   90.00
_cell.angle_beta   90.00
_cell.angle_gamma   90.00
#
_symmetry.space_group_name_H-M   'P 1'
#
loop_
_entity.id
_entity.type
_entity.pdbx_description
1 polymer ?
#
loop_
_entity_poly.entity_id
_entity_poly.type
_entity_poly.pdbx_seq_one_letter_code
_entity_poly.pdbx_strand_id
1 'polypeptide(L)' 'MADETKEATKKGPVEKPDNCMKCNKRLQRKTWYYRNGGYYCGKRCWKLAVEAASKKKEA' A
#
# COMPACT_ATOMS: atom_id res chain seq x y z
N MET A 1 33.00 29.69 15.18
CA MET A 1 33.09 28.28 14.75
C MET A 1 31.74 27.65 15.13
N ALA A 2 30.63 27.88 14.43
CA ALA A 2 30.34 27.64 13.01
C ALA A 2 30.64 26.20 12.62
N ASP A 3 29.78 25.27 13.04
CA ASP A 3 29.51 24.02 12.32
C ASP A 3 28.07 23.58 12.62
N GLU A 4 27.13 24.40 12.15
CA GLU A 4 25.82 23.91 11.72
C GLU A 4 26.03 23.21 10.38
N THR A 5 25.95 21.88 10.31
CA THR A 5 25.45 21.18 9.12
C THR A 5 25.20 19.71 9.48
N LYS A 6 23.92 19.31 9.54
CA LYS A 6 23.39 18.11 8.85
C LYS A 6 21.90 17.98 9.13
N GLU A 7 21.16 18.94 8.60
CA GLU A 7 19.78 18.74 8.19
C GLU A 7 19.76 17.70 7.06
N ALA A 8 19.58 16.44 7.41
CA ALA A 8 19.20 15.40 6.46
C ALA A 8 17.69 15.53 6.16
N THR A 9 17.34 16.62 5.48
CA THR A 9 16.04 16.80 4.83
C THR A 9 15.93 15.82 3.66
N LYS A 10 15.47 14.61 3.93
CA LYS A 10 14.96 13.70 2.90
C LYS A 10 13.47 14.00 2.71
N LYS A 11 13.16 14.99 1.89
CA LYS A 11 11.82 15.10 1.29
C LYS A 11 11.58 13.87 0.41
N GLY A 12 10.48 13.16 0.68
CA GLY A 12 10.12 11.87 0.10
C GLY A 12 9.89 11.91 -1.41
N PRO A 13 9.62 10.74 -2.02
CA PRO A 13 8.27 10.56 -2.53
C PRO A 13 7.77 9.11 -2.46
N VAL A 14 6.48 8.98 -2.80
CA VAL A 14 5.64 7.79 -2.81
C VAL A 14 5.08 7.52 -1.42
N GLU A 15 3.86 8.03 -1.21
CA GLU A 15 2.81 7.40 -0.43
C GLU A 15 2.66 5.96 -0.93
N LYS A 16 3.65 5.11 -0.67
CA LYS A 16 3.56 3.68 -0.92
C LYS A 16 2.36 3.30 -0.09
N PRO A 17 1.26 2.81 -0.68
CA PRO A 17 0.22 2.21 0.12
C PRO A 17 0.87 0.98 0.74
N ASP A 18 1.51 1.21 1.88
CA ASP A 18 2.05 0.19 2.76
C ASP A 18 0.87 -0.47 3.45
N ASN A 19 -0.39 -0.19 3.07
CA ASN A 19 -1.58 -0.73 3.69
C ASN A 19 -2.35 -1.53 2.64
N CYS A 20 -2.73 -2.74 3.01
CA CYS A 20 -3.63 -3.55 2.21
C CYS A 20 -4.96 -2.83 2.00
N MET A 21 -5.43 -2.71 0.75
CA MET A 21 -6.69 -2.03 0.44
C MET A 21 -7.93 -2.65 1.11
N LYS A 22 -7.83 -3.88 1.62
CA LYS A 22 -8.95 -4.58 2.28
C LYS A 22 -8.90 -4.55 3.80
N CYS A 23 -7.73 -4.78 4.39
CA CYS A 23 -7.59 -4.92 5.84
C CYS A 23 -6.76 -3.80 6.47
N ASN A 24 -6.34 -2.82 5.67
CA ASN A 24 -5.45 -1.72 6.07
C ASN A 24 -4.16 -2.17 6.77
N LYS A 25 -3.81 -3.46 6.66
CA LYS A 25 -2.65 -4.03 7.32
C LYS A 25 -1.39 -3.59 6.61
N ARG A 26 -0.35 -3.33 7.41
CA ARG A 26 0.95 -2.93 6.92
C ARG A 26 1.61 -4.00 6.03
N LEU A 27 1.67 -3.76 4.73
CA LEU A 27 2.34 -4.49 3.66
C LEU A 27 3.84 -4.29 3.73
N GLN A 28 4.52 -5.29 4.31
CA GLN A 28 5.96 -5.41 4.17
C GLN A 28 6.30 -5.55 2.68
N ARG A 29 7.36 -4.88 2.18
CA ARG A 29 7.76 -4.92 0.76
C ARG A 29 7.88 -6.33 0.16
N LYS A 30 8.17 -7.32 1.00
CA LYS A 30 8.32 -8.73 0.61
C LYS A 30 6.98 -9.43 0.30
N THR A 31 5.86 -8.92 0.82
CA THR A 31 4.51 -9.52 0.70
C THR A 31 3.53 -8.59 -0.03
N TRP A 32 4.04 -7.85 -1.02
CA TRP A 32 3.19 -7.08 -1.92
C TRP A 32 2.42 -8.01 -2.86
N TYR A 33 1.14 -8.21 -2.58
CA TYR A 33 0.25 -8.95 -3.47
C TYR A 33 -0.52 -7.93 -4.34
N TYR A 34 0.08 -7.56 -5.48
CA TYR A 34 -0.51 -6.61 -6.42
C TYR A 34 -1.37 -7.31 -7.48
N ARG A 35 -2.64 -6.89 -7.65
CA ARG A 35 -3.56 -7.48 -8.62
C ARG A 35 -4.71 -6.53 -8.98
N ASN A 36 -5.09 -6.42 -10.26
CA ASN A 36 -6.17 -5.54 -10.74
C ASN A 36 -6.04 -4.07 -10.28
N GLY A 37 -4.82 -3.53 -10.25
CA GLY A 37 -4.59 -2.15 -9.79
C GLY A 37 -4.60 -1.98 -8.27
N GLY A 38 -4.81 -3.05 -7.49
CA GLY A 38 -4.90 -2.99 -6.03
C GLY A 38 -3.74 -3.68 -5.30
N TYR A 39 -3.37 -3.12 -4.14
CA TYR A 39 -2.35 -3.68 -3.23
C TYR A 39 -2.99 -4.46 -2.08
N TYR A 40 -2.61 -5.72 -1.92
CA TYR A 40 -3.19 -6.61 -0.91
C TYR A 40 -2.14 -7.33 -0.07
N CYS A 41 -2.57 -7.74 1.12
CA CYS A 41 -1.76 -8.50 2.09
C CYS A 41 -1.43 -9.92 1.62
N GLY A 42 -2.19 -10.44 0.66
CA GLY A 42 -2.14 -11.81 0.18
C GLY A 42 -3.41 -12.18 -0.58
N LYS A 43 -3.45 -13.42 -1.07
CA LYS A 43 -4.53 -13.94 -1.94
C LYS A 43 -5.93 -13.83 -1.32
N ARG A 44 -6.05 -14.00 0.01
CA ARG A 44 -7.33 -13.90 0.73
C ARG A 44 -7.89 -12.47 0.73
N CYS A 45 -7.03 -11.48 1.02
CA CYS A 45 -7.36 -10.05 0.95
C CYS A 45 -7.80 -9.65 -0.47
N TRP A 46 -7.12 -10.19 -1.49
CA TRP A 46 -7.47 -9.95 -2.88
C TRP A 46 -8.82 -10.56 -3.28
N LYS A 47 -9.08 -11.85 -2.99
CA LYS A 47 -10.38 -12.49 -3.30
C LYS A 47 -11.56 -11.70 -2.72
N LEU A 48 -11.48 -11.34 -1.43
CA LEU A 48 -12.53 -10.56 -0.77
C LEU A 48 -12.72 -9.16 -1.37
N ALA A 49 -11.66 -8.56 -1.89
CA ALA A 49 -11.73 -7.28 -2.58
C ALA A 49 -12.30 -7.43 -4.00
N VAL A 50 -11.96 -8.50 -4.72
CA VAL A 50 -12.53 -8.84 -6.03
C VAL A 50 -14.01 -9.17 -5.91
N GLU A 51 -14.41 -9.97 -4.93
CA GLU A 51 -15.82 -10.28 -4.66
C GLU A 51 -16.61 -8.99 -4.35
N ALA A 52 -16.03 -8.11 -3.53
CA ALA A 52 -16.63 -6.80 -3.23
C ALA A 52 -16.69 -5.87 -4.46
N ALA A 53 -15.67 -5.90 -5.32
CA ALA A 53 -15.61 -5.08 -6.54
C ALA A 53 -16.52 -5.61 -7.65
N SER A 54 -16.62 -6.94 -7.80
CA SER A 54 -17.52 -7.60 -8.75
C SER A 54 -18.97 -7.26 -8.44
N LYS A 55 -19.33 -7.23 -7.15
CA LYS A 55 -20.65 -6.85 -6.69
C LYS A 55 -21.01 -5.37 -6.90
N LYS A 56 -20.02 -4.51 -7.16
CA LYS A 56 -20.23 -3.09 -7.48
C LYS A 56 -20.33 -2.79 -8.99
N LYS A 57 -20.00 -3.74 -9.87
CA LYS A 57 -20.13 -3.56 -11.33
C LYS A 57 -21.48 -4.02 -11.90
N GLU A 58 -22.33 -4.59 -11.05
CA GLU A 58 -23.65 -5.12 -11.43
C GLU A 58 -24.80 -4.33 -10.78
N ALA A 59 -24.52 -3.14 -10.22
CA ALA A 59 -25.51 -2.25 -9.61
C ALA A 59 -25.52 -0.88 -10.30
#